data_AF-A0A560G1W2-F1
#
_entry.id   AF-A0A560G1W2-F1
#
_cell.length_a   1.000
_cell.length_b   1.000
_cell.length_c   1.000
_cell.angle_alpha   90.00
_cell.angle_beta   90.00
_cell.angle_gamma   90.00
#
_symmetry.space_group_name_H-M   'P 1'
#
loop_
_entity.id
_entity.type
_entity.pdbx_description
1 polymer ?
#
loop_
_entity_poly.entity_id
_entity_poly.type
_entity_poly.pdbx_seq_one_letter_code
_entity_poly.pdbx_strand_id
1 'polypeptide(L)' 'MARDISERDVWLAANVLVKQHGGDAPIFAATRADEWLAAGDMDQYLLSKRILHAVDQLLLAKVPEGCQVM' A
#
# COMPACT_ATOMS: atom_id res chain seq x y z
N MET A 1 -8.12 6.56 -22.62
CA MET A 1 -7.87 7.60 -21.61
C MET A 1 -7.31 6.90 -20.38
N ALA A 2 -5.99 6.74 -20.29
CA ALA A 2 -5.36 6.22 -19.07
C ALA A 2 -5.62 7.27 -17.98
N ARG A 3 -6.38 6.90 -16.97
CA ARG A 3 -6.66 7.76 -15.83
C ARG A 3 -5.33 7.88 -15.10
N ASP A 4 -4.65 9.00 -15.27
CA ASP A 4 -3.41 9.31 -14.54
C ASP A 4 -3.75 9.19 -13.05
N ILE A 5 -3.26 8.13 -12.41
CA ILE A 5 -3.54 7.85 -11.01
C ILE A 5 -2.81 8.93 -10.23
N SER A 6 -3.59 9.89 -9.71
CA SER A 6 -3.03 10.99 -8.95
C SER A 6 -2.46 10.46 -7.64
N GLU A 7 -1.46 11.12 -7.08
CA GLU A 7 -0.87 10.73 -5.78
C GLU A 7 -1.95 10.62 -4.69
N ARG A 8 -2.98 11.48 -4.75
CA ARG A 8 -4.15 11.40 -3.86
C ARG A 8 -4.85 10.04 -3.93
N ASP A 9 -5.02 9.46 -5.11
CA ASP A 9 -5.68 8.17 -5.30
C ASP A 9 -4.83 7.04 -4.68
N VAL A 10 -3.50 7.14 -4.77
CA VAL A 10 -2.56 6.22 -4.10
C VAL A 10 -2.75 6.26 -2.58
N TRP A 11 -2.80 7.47 -2.00
CA TRP A 11 -3.02 7.65 -0.56
C TRP A 11 -4.42 7.22 -0.11
N LEU A 12 -5.45 7.43 -0.93
CA LEU A 12 -6.80 6.95 -0.66
C LEU A 12 -6.85 5.42 -0.67
N ALA A 13 -6.26 4.78 -1.67
CA ALA A 13 -6.17 3.32 -1.75
C ALA A 13 -5.42 2.74 -0.54
N ALA A 14 -4.30 3.35 -0.17
CA ALA A 14 -3.53 2.97 1.02
C ALA A 14 -4.35 3.10 2.31
N ASN A 15 -5.08 4.20 2.48
CA ASN A 15 -5.94 4.41 3.66
C ASN A 15 -7.10 3.40 3.72
N VAL A 16 -7.67 3.04 2.57
CA VAL A 16 -8.70 1.99 2.49
C VAL A 16 -8.13 0.64 2.92
N LEU A 17 -6.95 0.27 2.43
CA LEU A 17 -6.25 -0.96 2.82
C LEU A 17 -5.96 -1.00 4.33
N VAL A 18 -5.43 0.09 4.89
CA VAL A 18 -5.16 0.21 6.34
C VAL A 18 -6.45 0.11 7.15
N LYS A 19 -7.57 0.66 6.68
CA LYS A 19 -8.87 0.54 7.36
C LYS A 19 -9.46 -0.87 7.31
N GLN A 20 -9.23 -1.60 6.22
CA GLN A 20 -9.78 -2.95 6.03
C GLN A 20 -8.92 -4.03 6.70
N HIS A 21 -7.60 -3.92 6.60
CA HIS A 21 -6.65 -4.94 7.03
C HIS A 21 -5.83 -4.55 8.26
N GLY A 22 -5.91 -3.31 8.74
CA GLY A 22 -5.19 -2.87 9.93
C GLY A 22 -3.67 -3.00 9.76
N GLY A 23 -3.02 -3.70 10.70
CA GLY A 23 -1.58 -3.95 10.70
C GLY A 23 -1.11 -4.92 9.62
N ASP A 24 -2.01 -5.72 9.04
CA ASP A 24 -1.70 -6.67 7.95
C ASP A 24 -1.81 -6.03 6.56
N ALA A 25 -2.24 -4.77 6.47
CA ALA A 25 -2.33 -4.02 5.22
C ALA A 25 -1.05 -4.06 4.35
N PRO A 26 0.19 -3.91 4.89
CA PRO A 26 1.40 -3.98 4.08
C PRO A 26 1.65 -5.38 3.53
N ILE A 27 1.32 -6.43 4.27
CA ILE A 27 1.46 -7.82 3.79
C ILE A 27 0.51 -8.03 2.62
N PHE A 28 -0.76 -7.63 2.76
CA PHE A 28 -1.76 -7.76 1.70
C PHE A 28 -1.38 -6.96 0.44
N ALA A 29 -0.89 -5.72 0.61
CA ALA A 29 -0.43 -4.88 -0.48
C ALA A 29 0.82 -5.45 -1.18
N ALA A 30 1.75 -6.04 -0.42
CA ALA A 30 2.93 -6.71 -0.96
C ALA A 30 2.55 -7.95 -1.78
N THR A 31 1.70 -8.82 -1.23
CA THR A 31 1.18 -9.99 -1.96
C THR A 31 0.53 -9.59 -3.28
N ARG A 32 -0.30 -8.53 -3.27
CA ARG A 32 -0.95 -8.05 -4.48
C ARG A 32 0.04 -7.50 -5.51
N ALA A 33 1.14 -6.89 -5.07
CA ALA A 33 2.21 -6.49 -5.98
C ALA A 33 2.88 -7.72 -6.62
N ASP A 34 3.18 -8.76 -5.85
CA ASP A 34 3.76 -10.00 -6.37
C ASP A 34 2.85 -10.70 -7.39
N GLU A 35 1.53 -10.65 -7.19
CA GLU A 35 0.55 -11.16 -8.16
C GLU A 35 0.65 -10.43 -9.52
N TRP A 36 0.78 -9.10 -9.51
CA TRP A 36 0.95 -8.32 -10.75
C TRP A 36 2.29 -8.59 -11.43
N LEU A 37 3.35 -8.78 -10.64
CA LEU A 37 4.65 -9.16 -11.16
C LEU A 37 4.59 -10.54 -11.83
N ALA A 38 3.91 -11.51 -11.21
CA ALA A 38 3.71 -12.84 -11.77
C ALA A 38 2.84 -12.81 -13.05
N ALA A 39 1.88 -11.89 -13.13
CA ALA A 39 1.07 -11.65 -14.33
C ALA A 39 1.85 -10.93 -15.45
N GLY A 40 3.03 -10.39 -15.17
CA GLY A 40 3.84 -9.62 -16.12
C GLY A 40 3.36 -8.18 -16.35
N ASP A 41 2.41 -7.69 -15.53
CA ASP A 41 1.89 -6.32 -15.64
C ASP A 41 2.72 -5.37 -14.77
N MET A 42 3.78 -4.84 -15.37
CA MET A 42 4.73 -3.97 -14.68
C MET A 42 4.13 -2.62 -14.27
N ASP A 43 3.12 -2.12 -14.98
CA ASP A 43 2.46 -0.85 -14.64
C ASP A 43 1.64 -1.00 -13.35
N GLN A 44 0.87 -2.08 -13.27
CA GLN A 44 0.12 -2.42 -12.06
C GLN A 44 1.04 -2.79 -10.88
N TYR A 45 2.18 -3.44 -11.16
CA TYR A 45 3.19 -3.71 -10.14
C TYR A 45 3.75 -2.42 -9.55
N LEU A 46 4.18 -1.46 -10.39
CA LEU A 46 4.73 -0.18 -9.94
C LEU A 46 3.71 0.64 -9.15
N LEU A 47 2.45 0.67 -9.61
CA LEU A 47 1.37 1.31 -8.87
C LEU A 47 1.16 0.66 -7.50
N SER A 48 1.13 -0.68 -7.44
CA SER A 48 0.97 -1.43 -6.19
C SER A 48 2.13 -1.18 -5.22
N LYS A 49 3.36 -1.05 -5.72
CA LYS A 49 4.53 -0.67 -4.90
C LYS A 49 4.41 0.74 -4.33
N ARG A 50 3.85 1.69 -5.08
CA ARG A 50 3.57 3.05 -4.57
C ARG A 50 2.51 3.02 -3.45
N ILE A 51 1.46 2.23 -3.64
CA ILE A 51 0.42 2.03 -2.61
C ILE A 51 1.02 1.39 -1.36
N LEU A 52 1.84 0.35 -1.50
CA LEU A 52 2.55 -0.29 -0.39
C LEU A 52 3.38 0.71 0.41
N HIS A 53 4.13 1.58 -0.28
CA HIS A 53 4.91 2.62 0.39
C HIS A 53 4.01 3.60 1.16
N ALA A 54 2.89 4.03 0.58
CA ALA A 54 1.93 4.89 1.26
C ALA A 54 1.27 4.19 2.47
N VAL A 55 0.98 2.89 2.38
CA VAL A 55 0.46 2.08 3.50
C VAL A 55 1.46 2.05 4.65
N ASP A 56 2.73 1.79 4.36
CA ASP A 56 3.81 1.78 5.35
C ASP A 56 3.94 3.14 6.06
N GLN A 57 3.91 4.24 5.31
CA GLN A 57 3.89 5.60 5.84
C GLN A 57 2.67 5.87 6.73
N LEU A 58 1.47 5.42 6.33
CA LEU A 58 0.26 5.58 7.12
C LEU A 58 0.30 4.78 8.43
N LEU A 59 0.90 3.59 8.40
CA LEU A 59 1.06 2.78 9.61
C LEU A 59 2.12 3.37 10.53
N LEU A 60 3.26 3.81 10.00
CA LEU A 60 4.28 4.53 10.77
C LEU A 60 3.72 5.80 11.41
N ALA A 61 2.93 6.59 10.67
CA ALA A 61 2.31 7.79 11.20
C ALA A 61 1.19 7.50 12.23
N LYS A 62 0.55 6.32 12.16
CA LYS A 62 -0.47 5.90 13.13
C LYS A 62 0.09 5.24 14.38
N VAL A 63 1.30 4.69 14.33
CA VAL A 63 1.97 4.15 15.51
C VAL A 63 2.58 5.35 16.24
N PRO A 64 2.00 5.83 17.36
CA PRO A 64 2.72 6.80 18.18
C PRO A 64 4.05 6.16 18.62
N GLU A 65 5.12 6.94 18.51
CA GLU A 65 6.45 6.61 19.04
C GLU A 65 6.30 6.12 20.49
N GLY A 66 6.30 4.79 20.71
CA GLY A 66 6.07 4.26 22.06
C GLY A 66 5.70 2.79 22.21
N CYS A 67 5.35 2.06 21.15
CA CYS A 67 5.14 0.61 21.28
C CYS A 67 6.28 -0.15 20.58
N GLN A 68 7.47 -0.06 21.18
CA GLN A 68 8.46 -1.13 21.03
C GLN A 68 7.82 -2.38 21.62
N VAL A 69 7.39 -3.30 20.77
CA VAL A 69 6.96 -4.62 21.22
C VAL A 69 8.24 -5.41 21.49
N MET A 70 8.61 -5.38 22.77
CA MET A 70 9.45 -6.30 23.57
C MET A 70 10.20 -7.44 22.88
#